data_AF-A0A2E1PPR8-F1
#
_entry.id   AF-A0A2E1PPR8-F1
#
_cell.length_a   1.000
_cell.length_b   1.000
_cell.length_c   1.000
_cell.angle_alpha   90.00
_cell.angle_beta   90.00
_cell.angle_gamma   90.00
#
_symmetry.space_group_name_H-M   'P 1'
#
loop_
_entity.id
_entity.type
_entity.pdbx_description
1 polymer ?
#
loop_
_entity_poly.entity_id
_entity_poly.type
_entity_poly.pdbx_seq_one_letter_code
_entity_poly.pdbx_strand_id
1 'polypeptide(L)' 'MGFGWQELLIILIIVALIFGTKKLMNIGSDLGGAVKNFKKAVSDEKQEESDKSEKAGD' A
#
# COMPACT_ATOMS: atom_id res chain seq x y z
N MET A 1 23.02 -15.03 6.94
CA MET A 1 21.75 -14.61 6.31
C MET A 1 21.76 -13.08 6.21
N GLY A 2 22.22 -12.51 5.09
CA GLY A 2 22.41 -11.05 5.04
C GLY A 2 22.75 -10.53 3.66
N PHE A 3 21.99 -10.93 2.64
CA PHE A 3 22.17 -10.43 1.28
C PHE A 3 20.90 -9.72 0.80
N GLY A 4 19.74 -10.38 0.82
CA GLY A 4 18.54 -9.87 0.14
C GLY A 4 18.04 -8.47 0.53
N TRP A 5 17.96 -8.12 1.82
CA TRP A 5 17.38 -6.81 2.21
C TRP A 5 18.33 -5.62 1.95
N GLN A 6 19.64 -5.84 2.10
CA GLN A 6 20.65 -4.79 1.92
C GLN A 6 20.84 -4.45 0.45
N GLU A 7 20.79 -5.46 -0.43
CA GLU A 7 20.87 -5.28 -1.88
C GLU A 7 19.67 -4.48 -2.40
N LEU A 8 18.46 -4.80 -1.94
CA LEU A 8 17.26 -4.02 -2.28
C LEU A 8 17.38 -2.56 -1.84
N LEU A 9 17.96 -2.30 -0.68
CA LEU A 9 18.16 -0.94 -0.17
C LEU A 9 19.18 -0.16 -1.00
N ILE A 10 20.28 -0.80 -1.42
CA ILE A 10 21.28 -0.19 -2.31
C ILE A 10 20.66 0.12 -3.68
N ILE A 11 19.89 -0.81 -4.25
CA ILE A 11 19.18 -0.60 -5.53
C ILE A 11 18.19 0.56 -5.40
N LEU A 12 17.44 0.64 -4.30
CA LEU A 12 16.50 1.73 -4.04
C LEU A 12 17.23 3.08 -4.05
N ILE A 13 18.37 3.18 -3.37
CA ILE A 13 19.17 4.42 -3.33
C ILE A 13 19.58 4.83 -4.74
N ILE A 14 20.07 3.91 -5.56
CA ILE A 14 20.47 4.20 -6.95
C ILE A 14 19.27 4.71 -7.76
N VAL A 15 18.12 4.03 -7.67
CA VAL A 15 16.88 4.45 -8.34
C VAL A 15 16.44 5.84 -7.86
N ALA A 16 16.50 6.10 -6.56
CA ALA A 16 16.14 7.39 -5.99
C ALA A 16 17.07 8.53 -6.46
N LEU A 17 18.35 8.25 -6.68
CA LEU A 17 19.31 9.22 -7.24
C LEU A 17 19.05 9.50 -8.72
N ILE A 18 18.72 8.47 -9.52
CA ILE A 18 18.44 8.63 -10.96
C ILE A 18 17.14 9.40 -11.20
N PHE A 19 16.07 8.99 -10.51
CA PHE A 19 14.74 9.58 -10.72
C PHE A 19 14.51 10.84 -9.87
N GLY A 20 15.31 11.03 -8.83
CA GLY A 20 15.13 12.08 -7.82
C GLY A 20 13.99 11.77 -6.85
N THR A 21 14.17 12.17 -5.59
CA THR A 21 13.18 11.95 -4.52
C THR A 21 11.86 12.68 -4.78
N LYS A 22 11.88 13.83 -5.46
CA LYS A 22 10.67 14.59 -5.81
C LYS A 22 9.76 13.82 -6.77
N LYS A 23 10.33 13.14 -7.77
CA LYS A 23 9.54 12.38 -8.76
C LYS A 23 8.98 11.11 -8.15
N LEU A 24 9.76 10.41 -7.32
CA LEU A 24 9.29 9.27 -6.52
C LEU A 24 8.18 9.67 -5.56
N MET A 25 8.28 10.82 -4.90
CA MET A 25 7.24 11.30 -3.97
C MET A 25 5.95 11.65 -4.70
N ASN A 26 6.02 12.30 -5.86
CA ASN A 26 4.83 12.64 -6.64
C ASN A 26 4.08 11.38 -7.08
N ILE A 27 4.79 10.43 -7.68
CA ILE A 27 4.22 9.13 -8.11
C ILE A 27 3.75 8.30 -6.90
N GLY A 28 4.51 8.33 -5.80
CA GLY A 28 4.17 7.61 -4.56
C GLY A 28 2.92 8.17 -3.88
N SER A 29 2.66 9.48 -3.98
CA SER A 29 1.46 10.11 -3.45
C SER A 29 0.22 9.70 -4.25
N ASP A 30 0.33 9.69 -5.58
CA ASP A 30 -0.76 9.28 -6.48
C ASP A 30 -1.11 7.79 -6.31
N LEU A 31 -0.09 6.92 -6.35
CA LEU A 31 -0.26 5.48 -6.13
C LEU A 31 -0.70 5.18 -4.69
N GLY A 32 -0.14 5.87 -3.71
CA GLY A 32 -0.49 5.71 -2.30
C GLY A 32 -1.94 6.10 -2.01
N GLY A 33 -2.43 7.17 -2.64
CA GLY A 33 -3.85 7.58 -2.57
C GLY A 33 -4.77 6.52 -3.16
N ALA A 34 -4.45 5.99 -4.34
CA ALA A 34 -5.23 4.93 -4.99
C ALA A 34 -5.27 3.64 -4.14
N VAL A 35 -4.12 3.18 -3.64
CA VAL A 35 -4.04 1.98 -2.80
C VAL A 35 -4.74 2.17 -1.46
N LYS A 36 -4.65 3.36 -0.84
CA LYS A 36 -5.36 3.69 0.40
C LYS A 36 -6.88 3.61 0.22
N ASN A 37 -7.40 4.19 -0.86
CA ASN A 37 -8.83 4.15 -1.18
C ASN A 37 -9.29 2.72 -1.51
N PHE A 38 -8.49 1.96 -2.26
CA PHE A 38 -8.77 0.56 -2.56
C PHE A 38 -8.82 -0.29 -1.28
N LYS A 39 -7.82 -0.17 -0.39
CA LYS A 39 -7.80 -0.87 0.89
C LYS A 39 -9.02 -0.52 1.74
N LYS A 40 -9.42 0.76 1.75
CA LYS A 40 -10.59 1.22 2.49
C LYS A 40 -11.88 0.59 1.96
N ALA A 41 -12.12 0.65 0.65
CA ALA A 41 -13.30 0.05 0.03
C ALA A 41 -13.41 -1.46 0.32
N VAL A 42 -12.31 -2.20 0.19
CA VAL A 42 -12.27 -3.64 0.50
C VAL A 42 -12.50 -3.93 2.00
N SER A 43 -12.01 -3.05 2.88
CA SER A 43 -12.21 -3.22 4.33
C SER A 43 -13.63 -2.88 4.77
N ASP A 44 -14.23 -1.85 4.16
CA ASP A 44 -15.61 -1.42 4.42
C ASP A 44 -16.60 -2.49 3.93
N GLU A 45 -16.40 -3.07 2.73
CA GLU A 45 -17.21 -4.18 2.21
C GLU A 45 -17.15 -5.41 3.14
N LYS A 46 -15.97 -5.73 3.66
CA LYS A 46 -15.77 -6.83 4.62
C LYS A 46 -16.43 -6.57 5.98
N GLN A 47 -16.57 -5.31 6.40
CA GLN A 47 -17.30 -4.95 7.62
C GLN A 47 -18.81 -5.03 7.43
N GLU A 48 -19.31 -4.55 6.30
CA GLU A 48 -20.74 -4.63 5.95
C GLU A 48 -21.22 -6.09 5.82
N GLU A 49 -20.36 -6.99 5.33
CA GLU A 49 -20.67 -8.41 5.24
C GLU A 49 -20.72 -9.10 6.63
N SER A 50 -19.90 -8.66 7.58
CA SER A 50 -19.94 -9.16 8.97
C SER A 50 -21.14 -8.66 9.78
N ASP A 51 -21.58 -7.41 9.58
CA ASP A 51 -22.75 -6.85 10.31
C ASP A 51 -24.08 -7.46 9.83
N LYS A 52 -24.14 -7.87 8.55
CA LYS A 52 -25.33 -8.50 7.96
C LYS A 52 -25.56 -9.94 8.41
N SER A 53 -24.51 -10.65 8.85
CA SER A 53 -24.61 -12.04 9.34
C SER A 53 -25.06 -12.13 10.81
N GLU A 54 -24.93 -11.07 11.60
CA GLU A 54 -25.27 -11.07 13.03
C GLU A 54 -26.74 -10.67 13.29
N LYS A 55 -27.41 -10.02 12.32
CA LYS A 55 -28.80 -9.54 12.43
C LYS A 55 -29.90 -10.49 11.93
N ALA A 56 -29.53 -11.66 11.40
CA ALA A 56 -30.47 -12.65 10.85
C ALA A 56 -30.66 -13.89 11.75
N GLY A 57 -30.16 -13.85 13.00
CA GLY A 57 -30.08 -14.99 13.91
C GLY A 57 -30.84 -14.86 15.23
N ASP A 58 -31.75 -13.89 15.38
CA ASP A 58 -32.73 -13.79 16.49
C ASP A 58 -34.16 -13.87 15.97
#